data_AF-A0A6J5CKW1-F1
#
_entry.id   AF-A0A6J5CKW1-F1
#
_cell.length_a   1.000
_cell.length_b   1.000
_cell.length_c   1.000
_cell.angle_alpha   90.00
_cell.angle_beta   90.00
_cell.angle_gamma   90.00
#
_symmetry.space_group_name_H-M   'P 1'
#
loop_
_entity.id
_entity.type
_entity.pdbx_description
1 polymer ?
#
loop_
_entity_poly.entity_id
_entity_poly.type
_entity_poly.pdbx_seq_one_letter_code
_entity_poly.pdbx_strand_id
1 'polypeptide(L)' 'MPTTSFQTASTPADGQPRETPDTADDFARILALAREAGMLVTLDGQIGRQKYQSIAGSLQAFRRFAQALCDASVRAPVR' A
#
# COMPACT_ATOMS: atom_id res chain seq x y z
N MET A 1 30.08 -15.93 17.89
CA MET A 1 29.52 -14.77 17.18
C MET A 1 29.19 -15.21 15.76
N PRO A 2 27.93 -15.43 15.36
CA PRO A 2 27.64 -15.64 13.95
C PRO A 2 27.50 -14.28 13.24
N THR A 3 28.38 -14.04 12.28
CA THR A 3 28.24 -12.96 11.29
C THR A 3 27.16 -13.36 10.31
N THR A 4 26.01 -12.69 10.35
CA THR A 4 24.93 -12.86 9.37
C THR A 4 25.21 -11.96 8.17
N SER A 5 25.63 -12.58 7.07
CA SER A 5 25.74 -11.93 5.76
C SER A 5 24.35 -11.79 5.15
N PHE A 6 23.97 -10.59 4.73
CA PHE A 6 22.76 -10.35 3.93
C PHE A 6 23.09 -10.63 2.46
N GLN A 7 22.42 -11.63 1.88
CA GLN A 7 22.58 -12.07 0.51
C GLN A 7 21.61 -11.27 -0.38
N THR A 8 22.14 -10.37 -1.20
CA THR A 8 21.35 -9.61 -2.18
C THR A 8 21.02 -10.52 -3.36
N ALA A 9 19.78 -11.02 -3.43
CA ALA A 9 19.28 -11.69 -4.61
C ALA A 9 18.96 -10.64 -5.68
N SER A 10 19.87 -10.46 -6.63
CA SER A 10 19.59 -9.80 -7.92
C SER A 10 18.92 -10.82 -8.85
N THR A 11 17.72 -10.54 -9.32
CA THR A 11 17.01 -11.32 -10.35
C THR A 11 16.19 -10.33 -11.20
N PRO A 12 16.11 -10.54 -12.54
CA PRO A 12 16.14 -9.48 -13.53
C PRO A 12 14.81 -8.77 -13.78
N ALA A 13 14.94 -7.60 -14.39
CA ALA A 13 13.90 -6.83 -15.03
C ALA A 13 13.23 -7.63 -16.16
N ASP A 14 11.97 -7.99 -15.98
CA ASP A 14 10.93 -7.87 -17.02
C ASP A 14 9.56 -7.96 -16.34
N GLY A 15 8.65 -7.06 -16.68
CA GLY A 15 7.36 -6.93 -15.99
C GLY A 15 7.21 -5.59 -15.31
N GLN A 16 7.32 -4.51 -16.08
CA GLN A 16 6.64 -3.28 -15.72
C GLN A 16 5.14 -3.62 -15.67
N PRO A 17 4.47 -3.61 -14.50
CA PRO A 17 3.03 -3.58 -14.50
C PRO A 17 2.69 -2.29 -15.24
N ARG A 18 1.96 -2.39 -16.34
CA ARG A 18 1.25 -1.23 -16.87
C ARG A 18 0.42 -0.73 -15.71
N GLU A 19 0.84 0.34 -15.06
CA GLU A 19 0.01 1.08 -14.11
C GLU A 19 -1.13 1.64 -14.97
N THR A 20 -2.17 0.83 -15.13
CA THR A 20 -3.45 1.28 -15.62
C THR A 20 -3.88 2.43 -14.69
N PRO A 21 -4.31 3.58 -15.22
CA PRO A 21 -4.66 4.74 -14.40
C PRO A 21 -5.60 4.37 -13.24
N ASP A 22 -6.53 3.43 -13.47
CA ASP A 22 -7.38 2.81 -12.45
C ASP A 22 -6.64 2.33 -11.19
N THR A 23 -5.49 1.68 -11.33
CA THR A 23 -4.74 1.13 -10.18
C THR A 23 -4.11 2.24 -9.34
N ALA A 24 -3.66 3.33 -9.96
CA ALA A 24 -3.15 4.48 -9.22
C ALA A 24 -4.28 5.17 -8.42
N ASP A 25 -5.47 5.24 -9.02
CA ASP A 25 -6.69 5.74 -8.36
C ASP A 25 -7.14 4.83 -7.20
N ASP A 26 -7.05 3.51 -7.36
CA ASP A 26 -7.36 2.53 -6.29
C ASP A 26 -6.42 2.70 -5.09
N PHE A 27 -5.12 2.81 -5.32
CA PHE A 27 -4.16 3.05 -4.24
C PHE A 27 -4.41 4.39 -3.55
N ALA A 28 -4.72 5.46 -4.30
CA ALA A 28 -5.08 6.75 -3.70
C ALA A 28 -6.30 6.64 -2.79
N ARG A 29 -7.31 5.85 -3.20
CA ARG A 29 -8.51 5.58 -2.39
C ARG A 29 -8.20 4.77 -1.13
N ILE A 30 -7.37 3.73 -1.22
CA ILE A 30 -6.94 2.95 -0.05
C ILE A 30 -6.21 3.84 0.97
N LEU A 31 -5.33 4.72 0.49
CA LEU A 31 -4.59 5.65 1.36
C LEU A 31 -5.50 6.71 2.00
N ALA A 32 -6.56 7.15 1.29
CA ALA A 32 -7.58 8.01 1.86
C ALA A 32 -8.32 7.32 3.01
N LEU A 33 -8.79 6.08 2.80
CA LEU A 33 -9.45 5.28 3.84
C LEU A 33 -8.55 5.06 5.07
N ALA A 34 -7.26 4.80 4.87
CA ALA A 34 -6.31 4.66 5.96
C ALA A 34 -6.20 5.95 6.79
N ARG A 35 -6.12 7.11 6.13
CA ARG A 35 -6.06 8.42 6.81
C ARG A 35 -7.34 8.74 7.56
N GLU A 36 -8.50 8.50 6.95
CA GLU A 36 -9.81 8.69 7.59
C GLU A 36 -10.00 7.78 8.80
N ALA A 37 -9.49 6.55 8.75
CA ALA A 37 -9.49 5.64 9.88
C ALA A 37 -8.54 6.05 11.02
N GLY A 38 -7.69 7.07 10.81
CA GLY A 38 -6.72 7.57 11.79
C GLY A 38 -5.38 6.83 11.76
N MET A 39 -5.03 6.20 10.63
CA MET A 39 -3.70 5.65 10.40
C MET A 39 -2.74 6.74 9.92
N LEU A 40 -1.49 6.67 10.38
CA LEU A 40 -0.39 7.45 9.83
C LEU A 40 0.07 6.81 8.53
N VAL A 41 0.14 7.61 7.46
CA VAL A 41 0.67 7.21 6.16
C VAL A 41 1.94 8.02 5.89
N THR A 42 3.09 7.36 5.78
CA THR A 42 4.38 7.99 5.49
C THR A 42 4.87 7.59 4.10
N LEU A 43 5.49 8.53 3.38
CA LEU A 43 6.24 8.23 2.16
C LEU A 43 7.70 7.97 2.54
N ASP A 44 8.09 6.70 2.51
CA ASP A 44 9.43 6.27 2.92
C ASP A 44 10.45 6.48 1.80
N GLY A 45 10.00 6.48 0.54
CA GLY A 45 10.86 6.78 -0.60
C GLY A 45 10.15 6.67 -1.94
N GLN A 46 10.84 7.10 -2.99
CA GLN A 46 10.42 6.91 -4.37
C GLN A 46 11.62 6.50 -5.21
N ILE A 47 11.51 5.37 -5.91
CA ILE A 47 12.53 4.89 -6.84
C ILE A 47 11.89 4.83 -8.23
N GLY A 48 12.38 5.68 -9.12
CA GLY A 48 11.74 5.89 -10.43
C GLY A 48 10.30 6.38 -10.27
N ARG A 49 9.34 5.62 -10.80
CA ARG A 49 7.89 5.91 -10.68
C ARG A 49 7.25 5.26 -9.45
N GLN A 50 7.92 4.33 -8.80
CA GLN A 50 7.35 3.56 -7.69
C GLN A 50 7.53 4.30 -6.37
N LYS A 51 6.42 4.46 -5.64
CA LYS A 51 6.38 5.08 -4.30
C LYS A 51 6.29 3.99 -3.25
N TYR A 52 7.10 4.11 -2.20
CA TYR A 52 7.11 3.22 -1.05
C TYR A 52 6.51 3.95 0.13
N GLN A 53 5.42 3.42 0.68
CA GLN A 53 4.69 4.04 1.77
C GLN A 53 4.47 3.05 2.91
N SER A 54 4.67 3.51 4.14
CA SER A 54 4.34 2.77 5.36
C SER A 54 3.03 3.28 5.94
N ILE A 55 2.25 2.36 6.50
CA ILE A 55 1.00 2.66 7.21
C ILE A 55 1.15 2.14 8.64
N ALA A 56 1.05 3.04 9.62
CA ALA A 56 1.21 2.71 11.03
C ALA A 56 0.07 3.31 11.87
N GLY A 57 -0.29 2.68 12.97
CA GLY A 57 -1.36 3.16 13.84
C GLY A 57 -1.74 2.16 14.92
N SER A 58 -2.70 2.53 15.76
CA SER A 58 -3.25 1.61 16.76
C SER A 58 -4.10 0.51 16.12
N LEU A 59 -4.24 -0.63 16.80
CA LEU A 59 -5.13 -1.71 16.34
C LEU A 59 -6.59 -1.26 16.22
N GLN A 60 -7.02 -0.26 16.99
CA GLN A 60 -8.36 0.31 16.86
C GLN A 60 -8.53 1.08 15.54
N ALA A 61 -7.53 1.85 15.13
CA ALA A 61 -7.51 2.53 13.84
C ALA A 61 -7.46 1.51 12.69
N PHE A 62 -6.65 0.47 12.84
CA PHE A 62 -6.60 -0.63 11.87
C PHE A 62 -7.95 -1.33 11.72
N ARG A 63 -8.68 -1.57 12.82
CA ARG A 63 -10.03 -2.15 12.77
C ARG A 63 -11.00 -1.28 11.98
N ARG A 64 -11.00 0.05 12.20
CA ARG A 64 -11.85 0.99 11.45
C ARG A 64 -11.50 1.01 9.96
N PHE A 65 -10.20 0.98 9.64
CA PHE A 65 -9.73 0.89 8.27
C PHE A 65 -10.24 -0.38 7.57
N ALA A 66 -10.09 -1.54 8.21
CA ALA A 66 -10.56 -2.81 7.64
C ALA A 66 -12.08 -2.81 7.40
N GLN A 67 -12.86 -2.23 8.32
CA GLN A 67 -14.31 -2.05 8.13
C GLN A 67 -14.62 -1.17 6.93
N ALA A 68 -14.00 0.01 6.85
CA ALA A 68 -14.20 0.94 5.74
C ALA A 68 -13.78 0.36 4.38
N LEU A 69 -12.73 -0.46 4.36
CA LEU A 69 -12.28 -1.15 3.15
C LEU A 69 -13.31 -2.21 2.68
N CYS A 70 -13.87 -3.00 3.60
CA CYS A 70 -14.95 -3.94 3.30
C CYS A 70 -16.21 -3.23 2.80
N ASP A 71 -16.61 -2.12 3.42
CA ASP A 71 -17.78 -1.35 2.98
C ASP A 71 -17.56 -0.74 1.58
N ALA A 72 -16.34 -0.29 1.30
CA ALA A 72 -15.97 0.26 -0.01
C ALA A 72 -15.97 -0.81 -1.12
N SER A 73 -15.56 -2.04 -0.82
CA SER A 73 -15.56 -3.15 -1.78
C SER A 73 -16.97 -3.70 -2.06
N VAL A 74 -17.84 -3.72 -1.04
CA VAL A 74 -19.26 -4.08 -1.20
C VAL A 74 -20.03 -3.03 -2.01
N ARG A 75 -19.61 -1.77 -1.96
CA ARG A 75 -20.21 -0.66 -2.72
C ARG A 75 -19.60 -0.48 -4.12
N ALA A 76 -18.70 -1.34 -4.57
CA ALA A 76 -18.21 -1.29 -5.94
C ALA A 76 -19.40 -1.52 -6.90
N PRO A 77 -19.74 -0.55 -7.77
CA PRO A 77 -20.74 -0.81 -8.79
C PRO A 77 -20.19 -1.90 -9.70
N VAL A 78 -20.98 -2.94 -9.93
CA VAL A 78 -20.79 -3.84 -11.07
C VAL A 78 -20.71 -2.96 -12.30
N ARG A 79 -19.53 -2.83 -12.90
CA ARG A 79 -19.30 -2.08 -14.14
C ARG A 79 -18.76 -3.02 -15.20
#